data_AF-A0A962TK31-F1
#
_entry.id   AF-A0A962TK31-F1
#
_cell.length_a   1.000
_cell.length_b   1.000
_cell.length_c   1.000
_cell.angle_alpha   90.00
_cell.angle_beta   90.00
_cell.angle_gamma   90.00
#
_symmetry.space_group_name_H-M   'P 1'
#
loop_
_entity.id
_entity.type
_entity.pdbx_description
1 polymer ?
#
loop_
_entity_poly.entity_id
_entity_poly.type
_entity_poly.pdbx_seq_one_letter_code
_entity_poly.pdbx_strand_id
1 'polypeptide(L)'
;MSLDSIPEVLKPLIEEAFAFRETLSPESDRGCALMAAAFLDSRLATLIRKKLINEPNTVQQFLEFNGVAGTFSSRIDFCFLTGLIPRSVQSDLHLIRKIRNEFGHRAEPITFENQEIRSRCELFQNMNALEDARPRLKFTNTCFGVLSVIDVAIITAKEFESPSDYVLTPKQKKQSREGILAKFNEALDKLDPEKFGTTEGKEKIVAEVIGSILKQGASTEIEQADAGNQPTAGVSDP
;
A
#
# COMPACT_ATOMS: atom_id res chain seq x y z
N MET A 1 -28.97 8.55 -12.95
CA MET A 1 -28.15 9.58 -12.26
C MET A 1 -27.41 10.31 -13.36
N SER A 2 -27.61 11.61 -13.56
CA SER A 2 -26.86 12.34 -14.60
C SER A 2 -25.40 12.43 -14.15
N LEU A 3 -24.50 11.92 -15.00
CA LEU A 3 -23.05 11.89 -14.77
C LEU A 3 -22.43 13.31 -14.83
N ASP A 4 -23.21 14.33 -15.21
CA ASP A 4 -22.76 15.72 -15.38
C ASP A 4 -22.41 16.41 -14.06
N SER A 5 -22.84 15.82 -12.93
CA SER A 5 -22.56 16.32 -11.57
C SER A 5 -21.32 15.71 -10.91
N ILE A 6 -20.63 14.79 -11.60
CA ILE A 6 -19.48 14.06 -11.06
C ILE A 6 -18.18 14.79 -11.45
N PRO A 7 -17.23 15.00 -10.51
CA PRO A 7 -15.91 15.54 -10.83
C PRO A 7 -15.25 14.77 -11.98
N GLU A 8 -14.70 15.48 -12.98
CA GLU A 8 -14.09 14.88 -14.19
C GLU A 8 -13.06 13.79 -13.86
N VAL A 9 -12.28 14.00 -12.79
CA VAL A 9 -11.25 13.05 -12.31
C VAL A 9 -11.84 11.70 -11.88
N LEU A 10 -13.12 11.63 -11.54
CA LEU A 10 -13.81 10.42 -11.09
C LEU A 10 -14.55 9.69 -12.20
N LYS A 11 -14.85 10.36 -13.32
CA LYS A 11 -15.67 9.78 -14.39
C LYS A 11 -15.11 8.47 -14.96
N PRO A 12 -13.80 8.36 -15.29
CA PRO A 12 -13.27 7.10 -15.85
C PRO A 12 -13.45 5.92 -14.90
N LEU A 13 -13.24 6.16 -13.60
CA LEU A 13 -13.37 5.14 -12.56
C LEU A 13 -14.81 4.64 -12.45
N ILE A 14 -15.77 5.57 -12.50
CA ILE A 14 -17.19 5.28 -12.38
C ILE A 14 -17.72 4.60 -13.64
N GLU A 15 -17.30 5.05 -14.83
CA GLU A 15 -17.60 4.40 -16.10
C GLU A 15 -17.11 2.96 -16.13
N GLU A 16 -15.87 2.71 -15.71
CA GLU A 16 -15.32 1.35 -15.59
C GLU A 16 -16.09 0.50 -14.58
N ALA A 17 -16.53 1.06 -13.44
CA ALA A 17 -17.33 0.34 -12.46
C ALA A 17 -18.72 -0.05 -13.01
N PHE A 18 -19.38 0.83 -13.77
CA PHE A 18 -20.65 0.51 -14.43
C PHE A 18 -20.46 -0.53 -15.53
N ALA A 19 -19.46 -0.35 -16.39
CA ALA A 19 -19.12 -1.34 -17.43
C ALA A 19 -18.82 -2.71 -16.81
N PHE A 20 -18.05 -2.74 -15.71
CA PHE A 20 -17.80 -3.97 -14.95
C PHE A 20 -19.11 -4.64 -14.52
N ARG A 21 -20.04 -3.90 -13.90
CA ARG A 21 -21.34 -4.45 -13.49
C ARG A 21 -22.16 -4.99 -14.65
N GLU A 22 -22.18 -4.29 -15.78
CA GLU A 22 -22.91 -4.70 -16.98
C GLU A 22 -22.33 -5.98 -17.57
N THR A 23 -21.00 -6.12 -17.62
CA THR A 23 -20.33 -7.32 -18.15
C THR A 23 -20.61 -8.58 -17.33
N LEU A 24 -20.81 -8.48 -16.01
CA LEU A 24 -21.10 -9.64 -15.16
C LEU A 24 -22.51 -10.24 -15.35
N SER A 25 -23.45 -9.45 -15.87
CA SER A 25 -24.86 -9.83 -15.99
C SER A 25 -25.11 -10.93 -17.02
N PRO A 26 -24.61 -10.83 -18.28
CA PRO A 26 -24.83 -11.86 -19.29
C PRO A 26 -23.99 -13.13 -19.10
N GLU A 27 -22.99 -13.11 -18.21
CA GLU A 27 -22.08 -14.23 -18.04
C GLU A 27 -22.73 -15.49 -17.44
N SER A 28 -22.10 -16.64 -17.73
CA SER A 28 -22.30 -17.85 -16.92
C SER A 28 -21.85 -17.61 -15.47
N ASP A 29 -22.28 -18.44 -14.53
CA ASP A 29 -21.82 -18.33 -13.13
C ASP A 29 -20.29 -18.43 -13.02
N ARG A 30 -19.68 -19.35 -13.80
CA ARG A 30 -18.22 -19.49 -13.93
C ARG A 30 -17.59 -18.22 -14.50
N GLY A 31 -18.12 -17.70 -15.60
CA GLY A 31 -17.64 -16.46 -16.24
C GLY A 31 -17.71 -15.28 -15.28
N CYS A 32 -18.85 -15.11 -14.61
CA CYS A 32 -19.07 -14.06 -13.60
C CYS A 32 -18.02 -14.11 -12.49
N ALA A 33 -17.76 -15.29 -11.91
CA ALA A 33 -16.77 -15.42 -10.84
C ALA A 33 -15.32 -15.17 -11.31
N LEU A 34 -14.95 -15.67 -12.49
CA LEU A 34 -13.61 -15.49 -13.06
C LEU A 34 -13.35 -14.03 -13.43
N MET A 35 -14.29 -13.39 -14.14
CA MET A 35 -14.16 -11.99 -14.54
C MET A 35 -14.16 -11.05 -13.34
N ALA A 36 -15.05 -11.28 -12.36
CA ALA A 36 -15.10 -10.45 -11.16
C ALA A 36 -13.79 -10.46 -10.38
N ALA A 37 -13.23 -11.65 -10.17
CA ALA A 37 -11.95 -11.77 -9.48
C ALA A 37 -10.79 -11.15 -10.27
N ALA A 38 -10.74 -11.35 -11.59
CA ALA A 38 -9.70 -10.77 -12.44
C ALA A 38 -9.74 -9.23 -12.44
N PHE A 39 -10.95 -8.66 -12.47
CA PHE A 39 -11.13 -7.21 -12.41
C PHE A 39 -10.69 -6.63 -11.06
N LEU A 40 -11.10 -7.24 -9.96
CA LEU A 40 -10.71 -6.82 -8.61
C LEU A 40 -9.20 -6.97 -8.37
N ASP A 41 -8.59 -8.04 -8.89
CA ASP A 41 -7.14 -8.24 -8.84
C ASP A 41 -6.38 -7.12 -9.57
N SER A 42 -6.82 -6.79 -10.79
CA SER A 42 -6.30 -5.65 -11.55
C SER A 42 -6.46 -4.33 -10.80
N ARG A 43 -7.63 -4.12 -10.16
CA ARG A 43 -7.91 -2.90 -9.39
C ARG A 43 -7.01 -2.74 -8.17
N LEU A 44 -6.73 -3.84 -7.45
CA LEU A 44 -5.75 -3.83 -6.36
C LEU A 44 -4.35 -3.47 -6.88
N ALA A 45 -3.96 -3.99 -8.04
CA ALA A 45 -2.68 -3.62 -8.65
C ALA A 45 -2.61 -2.12 -8.99
N THR A 46 -3.71 -1.50 -9.45
CA THR A 46 -3.81 -0.04 -9.64
C THR A 46 -3.66 0.71 -8.33
N LEU A 47 -4.33 0.27 -7.25
CA LEU A 47 -4.20 0.87 -5.92
C LEU A 47 -2.76 0.82 -5.40
N ILE A 48 -2.09 -0.32 -5.56
CA ILE A 48 -0.68 -0.48 -5.18
C ILE A 48 0.20 0.50 -5.96
N ARG A 49 0.03 0.60 -7.29
CA ARG A 49 0.78 1.56 -8.12
C ARG A 49 0.58 3.00 -7.68
N LYS A 50 -0.64 3.35 -7.30
CA LYS A 50 -0.98 4.71 -6.86
C LYS A 50 -0.39 5.04 -5.48
N LYS A 51 -0.17 4.02 -4.64
CA LYS A 51 0.31 4.19 -3.28
C LYS A 51 1.84 4.17 -3.15
N LEU A 52 2.50 3.29 -3.88
CA LEU A 52 3.96 3.14 -3.79
C LEU A 52 4.69 4.36 -4.35
N ILE A 53 5.97 4.51 -3.96
CA ILE A 53 6.88 5.50 -4.53
C ILE A 53 6.83 5.41 -6.06
N ASN A 54 6.79 6.55 -6.75
CA ASN A 54 6.75 6.67 -8.20
C ASN A 54 8.08 6.26 -8.85
N GLU A 55 8.34 4.96 -8.78
CA GLU A 55 9.44 4.25 -9.41
C GLU A 55 8.86 3.14 -10.29
N PRO A 56 8.39 3.48 -11.52
CA PRO A 56 7.57 2.59 -12.34
C PRO A 56 8.18 1.21 -12.59
N ASN A 57 9.51 1.15 -12.78
CA ASN A 57 10.22 -0.11 -13.04
C ASN A 57 10.21 -1.04 -11.82
N THR A 58 10.51 -0.48 -10.65
CA THR A 58 10.53 -1.23 -9.38
C THR A 58 9.12 -1.68 -9.01
N VAL A 59 8.13 -0.81 -9.19
CA VAL A 59 6.71 -1.14 -8.94
C VAL A 59 6.22 -2.22 -9.91
N GLN A 60 6.65 -2.18 -11.17
CA GLN A 60 6.32 -3.22 -12.14
C GLN A 60 6.90 -4.58 -11.72
N GLN A 61 8.18 -4.65 -11.36
CA GLN A 61 8.81 -5.87 -10.85
C GLN A 61 8.13 -6.39 -9.58
N PHE A 62 7.68 -5.49 -8.71
CA PHE A 62 6.94 -5.85 -7.50
C PHE A 62 5.60 -6.54 -7.80
N LEU A 63 4.92 -6.14 -8.89
CA LEU A 63 3.61 -6.64 -9.31
C LEU A 63 3.64 -7.77 -10.34
N GLU A 64 4.79 -8.04 -10.94
CA GLU A 64 5.01 -9.17 -11.85
C GLU A 64 4.70 -10.51 -11.19
N PHE A 65 4.41 -11.54 -11.99
CA PHE A 65 3.97 -12.85 -11.49
C PHE A 65 4.91 -13.47 -10.43
N ASN A 66 6.22 -13.29 -10.59
CA ASN A 66 7.24 -13.77 -9.64
C ASN A 66 7.63 -12.73 -8.57
N GLY A 67 7.00 -11.56 -8.58
CA GLY A 67 7.20 -10.48 -7.63
C GLY A 67 6.44 -10.67 -6.32
N VAL A 68 6.72 -9.82 -5.34
CA VAL A 68 6.14 -9.89 -3.98
C VAL A 68 4.62 -9.81 -4.02
N ALA A 69 4.07 -8.90 -4.83
CA ALA A 69 2.64 -8.73 -5.05
C ALA A 69 2.21 -9.28 -6.43
N GLY A 70 2.80 -10.41 -6.84
CA GLY A 70 2.54 -11.05 -8.13
C GLY A 70 1.24 -11.84 -8.25
N THR A 71 0.63 -12.19 -7.12
CA THR A 71 -0.59 -13.02 -7.08
C THR A 71 -1.76 -12.23 -6.51
N PHE A 72 -2.99 -12.64 -6.86
CA PHE A 72 -4.19 -12.03 -6.28
C PHE A 72 -4.18 -12.09 -4.74
N SER A 73 -3.79 -13.22 -4.14
CA SER A 73 -3.64 -13.33 -2.68
C SER A 73 -2.64 -12.34 -2.11
N SER A 74 -1.44 -12.23 -2.68
CA SER A 74 -0.41 -11.35 -2.13
C SER A 74 -0.75 -9.87 -2.29
N ARG A 75 -1.49 -9.48 -3.34
CA ARG A 75 -2.04 -8.12 -3.47
C ARG A 75 -3.10 -7.82 -2.40
N ILE A 76 -4.01 -8.76 -2.13
CA ILE A 76 -5.01 -8.62 -1.05
C ILE A 76 -4.32 -8.38 0.29
N ASP A 77 -3.34 -9.23 0.62
CA ASP A 77 -2.65 -9.16 1.90
C ASP A 77 -1.78 -7.91 2.02
N PHE A 78 -1.09 -7.53 0.95
CA PHE A 78 -0.30 -6.30 0.92
C PHE A 78 -1.17 -5.06 1.17
N CYS A 79 -2.30 -4.94 0.46
CA CYS A 79 -3.22 -3.80 0.65
C CYS A 79 -3.77 -3.76 2.09
N PHE A 80 -4.09 -4.91 2.69
CA PHE A 80 -4.54 -4.94 4.08
C PHE A 80 -3.42 -4.55 5.06
N LEU A 81 -2.23 -5.13 4.92
CA LEU A 81 -1.09 -4.88 5.82
C LEU A 81 -0.60 -3.43 5.77
N THR A 82 -0.76 -2.77 4.63
CA THR A 82 -0.42 -1.35 4.44
C THR A 82 -1.57 -0.39 4.78
N GLY A 83 -2.70 -0.92 5.27
CA GLY A 83 -3.85 -0.12 5.69
C GLY A 83 -4.65 0.50 4.55
N LEU A 84 -4.49 0.01 3.31
CA LEU A 84 -5.21 0.51 2.14
C LEU A 84 -6.64 -0.01 2.05
N ILE A 85 -6.92 -1.15 2.68
CA ILE A 85 -8.26 -1.74 2.78
C ILE A 85 -8.53 -2.24 4.21
N PRO A 86 -9.78 -2.21 4.68
CA PRO A 86 -10.14 -2.73 5.99
C PRO A 86 -10.16 -4.27 6.00
N ARG A 87 -10.14 -4.86 7.22
CA ARG A 87 -10.21 -6.32 7.43
C ARG A 87 -11.42 -6.97 6.75
N SER A 88 -12.57 -6.30 6.75
CA SER A 88 -13.79 -6.86 6.12
C SER A 88 -13.61 -7.05 4.62
N VAL A 89 -13.04 -6.05 3.94
CA VAL A 89 -12.76 -6.10 2.49
C VAL A 89 -11.70 -7.15 2.17
N GLN A 90 -10.65 -7.29 2.98
CA GLN A 90 -9.66 -8.36 2.82
C GLN A 90 -10.33 -9.74 2.93
N SER A 91 -11.20 -9.92 3.92
CA SER A 91 -11.91 -11.19 4.15
C SER A 91 -12.82 -11.55 2.97
N ASP A 92 -13.58 -10.58 2.48
CA ASP A 92 -14.45 -10.74 1.31
C ASP A 92 -13.66 -11.03 0.03
N LEU A 93 -12.53 -10.35 -0.19
CA LEU A 93 -11.63 -10.62 -1.32
C LEU A 93 -11.07 -12.05 -1.30
N HIS A 94 -10.73 -12.57 -0.11
CA HIS A 94 -10.32 -13.97 0.01
C HIS A 94 -11.46 -14.96 -0.22
N LEU A 95 -12.70 -14.63 0.19
CA LEU A 95 -13.88 -15.44 -0.14
C LEU A 95 -14.13 -15.43 -1.66
N ILE A 96 -14.05 -14.27 -2.32
CA ILE A 96 -14.14 -14.13 -3.78
C ILE A 96 -13.07 -14.97 -4.46
N ARG A 97 -11.81 -14.89 -4.01
CA ARG A 97 -10.70 -15.72 -4.51
C ARG A 97 -10.99 -17.21 -4.38
N LYS A 98 -11.51 -17.66 -3.23
CA LYS A 98 -11.88 -19.07 -3.00
C LYS A 98 -13.00 -19.51 -3.94
N ILE A 99 -14.07 -18.72 -4.07
CA ILE A 99 -15.18 -18.99 -4.99
C ILE A 99 -14.68 -19.09 -6.44
N ARG A 100 -13.86 -18.13 -6.88
CA ARG A 100 -13.22 -18.15 -8.19
C ARG A 100 -12.41 -19.43 -8.42
N ASN A 101 -11.65 -19.87 -7.42
CA ASN A 101 -10.85 -21.08 -7.52
C ASN A 101 -11.72 -22.34 -7.66
N GLU A 102 -12.87 -22.43 -6.97
CA GLU A 102 -13.83 -23.53 -7.20
C GLU A 102 -14.30 -23.56 -8.66
N PHE A 103 -14.69 -22.41 -9.20
CA PHE A 103 -15.12 -22.29 -10.59
C PHE A 103 -14.01 -22.59 -11.61
N GLY A 104 -12.76 -22.26 -11.29
CA GLY A 104 -11.60 -22.41 -12.18
C GLY A 104 -10.94 -23.79 -12.15
N HIS A 105 -11.08 -24.56 -11.06
CA HIS A 105 -10.41 -25.86 -10.90
C HIS A 105 -11.34 -27.06 -11.05
N ARG A 106 -12.67 -26.88 -11.07
CA ARG A 106 -13.61 -27.96 -11.34
C ARG A 106 -13.97 -28.03 -12.82
N ALA A 107 -13.77 -29.21 -13.42
CA ALA A 107 -14.19 -29.49 -14.79
C ALA A 107 -15.72 -29.56 -14.91
N GLU A 108 -16.41 -30.06 -13.88
CA GLU A 108 -17.85 -30.21 -13.83
C GLU A 108 -18.59 -28.87 -13.97
N PRO A 109 -19.80 -28.86 -14.57
CA PRO A 109 -20.66 -27.68 -14.58
C PRO A 109 -21.15 -27.40 -13.16
N ILE A 110 -20.61 -26.35 -12.55
CA ILE A 110 -21.03 -25.84 -11.24
C ILE A 110 -21.66 -24.45 -11.39
N THR A 111 -22.45 -24.08 -10.41
CA THR A 111 -23.23 -22.85 -10.30
C THR A 111 -23.05 -22.25 -8.91
N PHE A 112 -23.55 -21.03 -8.72
CA PHE A 112 -23.60 -20.41 -7.40
C PHE A 112 -24.52 -21.15 -6.40
N GLU A 113 -25.40 -22.03 -6.88
CA GLU A 113 -26.30 -22.83 -6.03
C GLU A 113 -25.63 -24.08 -5.44
N ASN A 114 -24.44 -24.46 -5.92
CA ASN A 114 -23.69 -25.55 -5.31
C ASN A 114 -23.36 -25.20 -3.84
N GLN A 115 -23.66 -26.13 -2.93
CA GLN A 115 -23.64 -25.91 -1.48
C GLN A 115 -22.36 -25.22 -0.98
N GLU A 116 -21.21 -25.61 -1.50
CA GLU A 116 -19.92 -25.09 -1.08
C GLU A 116 -19.66 -23.63 -1.52
N ILE A 117 -20.18 -23.23 -2.69
CA ILE A 117 -20.10 -21.85 -3.18
C ILE A 117 -21.12 -21.01 -2.44
N ARG A 118 -22.36 -21.51 -2.35
CA ARG A 118 -23.44 -20.87 -1.59
C ARG A 118 -23.03 -20.57 -0.15
N SER A 119 -22.45 -21.54 0.54
CA SER A 119 -22.00 -21.37 1.94
C SER A 119 -20.94 -20.27 2.07
N ARG A 120 -20.08 -20.08 1.06
CA ARG A 120 -19.10 -18.97 1.06
C ARG A 120 -19.77 -17.62 0.79
N CYS A 121 -20.80 -17.57 -0.05
CA CYS A 121 -21.57 -16.36 -0.29
C CYS A 121 -22.30 -15.86 0.97
N GLU A 122 -22.65 -16.76 1.89
CA GLU A 122 -23.25 -16.39 3.19
C GLU A 122 -22.26 -15.77 4.18
N LEU A 123 -20.95 -15.90 3.94
CA LEU A 123 -19.90 -15.39 4.84
C LEU A 123 -19.46 -13.96 4.52
N PHE A 124 -20.01 -13.34 3.47
CA PHE A 124 -19.61 -11.99 3.08
C PHE A 124 -20.00 -10.96 4.15
N GLN A 125 -19.04 -10.12 4.52
CA GLN A 125 -19.20 -9.15 5.60
C GLN A 125 -19.73 -7.80 5.11
N ASN A 126 -19.35 -7.37 3.89
CA ASN A 126 -19.82 -6.11 3.31
C ASN A 126 -21.09 -6.29 2.45
N MET A 127 -21.98 -7.20 2.87
CA MET A 127 -23.19 -7.52 2.11
C MET A 127 -24.25 -6.41 2.25
N ASN A 128 -24.55 -5.71 1.16
CA ASN A 128 -25.72 -4.84 1.03
C ASN A 128 -26.91 -5.57 0.35
N ALA A 129 -27.03 -6.88 0.56
CA ALA A 129 -28.10 -7.70 -0.02
C ALA A 129 -29.03 -8.22 1.09
N LEU A 130 -30.28 -8.50 0.71
CA LEU A 130 -31.24 -9.16 1.60
C LEU A 130 -30.74 -10.56 1.98
N GLU A 131 -31.08 -11.01 3.19
CA GLU A 131 -30.65 -12.29 3.73
C GLU A 131 -31.08 -13.47 2.84
N ASP A 132 -32.23 -13.36 2.18
CA ASP A 132 -32.80 -14.35 1.26
C ASP A 132 -32.34 -14.21 -0.20
N ALA A 133 -31.44 -13.27 -0.50
CA ALA A 133 -30.94 -13.06 -1.85
C ALA A 133 -30.23 -14.29 -2.42
N ARG A 134 -30.42 -14.53 -3.72
CA ARG A 134 -29.72 -15.62 -4.44
C ARG A 134 -28.20 -15.49 -4.30
N PRO A 135 -27.43 -16.59 -4.20
CA PRO A 135 -25.99 -16.51 -3.92
C PRO A 135 -25.20 -15.75 -4.99
N ARG A 136 -25.60 -15.82 -6.27
CA ARG A 136 -25.01 -15.00 -7.34
C ARG A 136 -25.17 -13.50 -7.09
N LEU A 137 -26.35 -13.06 -6.63
CA LEU A 137 -26.59 -11.65 -6.33
C LEU A 137 -25.77 -11.19 -5.13
N LYS A 138 -25.64 -12.03 -4.10
CA LYS A 138 -24.77 -11.79 -2.95
C LYS A 138 -23.31 -11.61 -3.39
N PHE A 139 -22.82 -12.49 -4.26
CA PHE A 139 -21.48 -12.40 -4.85
C PHE A 139 -21.28 -11.10 -5.64
N THR A 140 -22.15 -10.79 -6.61
CA THR A 140 -21.99 -9.61 -7.45
C THR A 140 -22.09 -8.31 -6.66
N ASN A 141 -23.02 -8.22 -5.71
CA ASN A 141 -23.13 -7.06 -4.83
C ASN A 141 -21.88 -6.88 -3.96
N THR A 142 -21.32 -7.98 -3.44
CA THR A 142 -20.08 -7.92 -2.65
C THR A 142 -18.90 -7.47 -3.52
N CYS A 143 -18.76 -8.00 -4.74
CA CYS A 143 -17.73 -7.55 -5.68
C CYS A 143 -17.82 -6.04 -5.95
N PHE A 144 -19.03 -5.50 -6.09
CA PHE A 144 -19.24 -4.08 -6.33
C PHE A 144 -18.98 -3.22 -5.08
N GLY A 145 -19.36 -3.70 -3.89
CA GLY A 145 -19.05 -3.05 -2.63
C GLY A 145 -17.54 -2.99 -2.37
N VAL A 146 -16.84 -4.11 -2.59
CA VAL A 146 -15.37 -4.19 -2.51
C VAL A 146 -14.72 -3.26 -3.53
N LEU A 147 -15.18 -3.27 -4.79
CA LEU A 147 -14.68 -2.37 -5.83
C LEU A 147 -14.80 -0.91 -5.39
N SER A 148 -15.97 -0.52 -4.86
CA SER A 148 -16.21 0.85 -4.38
C SER A 148 -15.21 1.27 -3.30
N VAL A 149 -14.87 0.37 -2.35
CA VAL A 149 -13.86 0.67 -1.32
C VAL A 149 -12.46 0.84 -1.93
N ILE A 150 -12.08 -0.05 -2.86
CA ILE A 150 -10.77 0.04 -3.53
C ILE A 150 -10.68 1.33 -4.35
N ASP A 151 -11.73 1.69 -5.06
CA ASP A 151 -11.83 2.91 -5.86
C ASP A 151 -11.70 4.18 -4.99
N VAL A 152 -12.37 4.24 -3.84
CA VAL A 152 -12.19 5.32 -2.86
C VAL A 152 -10.74 5.36 -2.35
N ALA A 153 -10.13 4.21 -2.07
CA ALA A 153 -8.74 4.14 -1.66
C ALA A 153 -7.80 4.64 -2.77
N ILE A 154 -8.07 4.37 -4.05
CA ILE A 154 -7.30 4.88 -5.19
C ILE A 154 -7.38 6.41 -5.27
N ILE A 155 -8.59 6.97 -5.12
CA ILE A 155 -8.83 8.42 -5.20
C ILE A 155 -8.11 9.15 -4.06
N THR A 156 -8.12 8.57 -2.87
CA THR A 156 -7.56 9.19 -1.65
C THR A 156 -6.11 8.83 -1.38
N ALA A 157 -5.53 7.89 -2.14
CA ALA A 157 -4.16 7.44 -1.97
C ALA A 157 -3.17 8.59 -2.21
N LYS A 158 -2.41 8.91 -1.16
CA LYS A 158 -1.18 9.70 -1.24
C LYS A 158 0.00 8.76 -1.43
N GLU A 159 0.83 9.06 -2.42
CA GLU A 159 2.06 8.34 -2.72
C GLU A 159 3.00 8.29 -1.50
N PHE A 160 3.81 7.25 -1.40
CA PHE A 160 4.92 7.24 -0.46
C PHE A 160 6.06 8.11 -0.96
N GLU A 161 6.70 8.82 -0.03
CA GLU A 161 7.88 9.63 -0.30
C GLU A 161 9.13 8.86 0.13
N SER A 162 10.14 8.82 -0.74
CA SER A 162 11.46 8.34 -0.34
C SER A 162 12.18 9.42 0.47
N PRO A 163 12.87 9.07 1.56
CA PRO A 163 13.83 9.97 2.18
C PRO A 163 14.87 10.46 1.16
N SER A 164 15.40 11.66 1.37
CA SER A 164 16.47 12.22 0.55
C SER A 164 17.71 11.34 0.58
N ASP A 165 18.35 11.17 -0.57
CA ASP A 165 19.62 10.45 -0.68
C ASP A 165 20.69 11.03 0.23
N TYR A 166 21.32 10.17 1.05
CA TYR A 166 22.46 10.55 1.87
C TYR A 166 23.78 10.32 1.13
N VAL A 167 23.95 10.95 -0.04
CA VAL A 167 25.19 10.86 -0.81
C VAL A 167 26.16 11.95 -0.35
N LEU A 168 26.97 11.61 0.65
CA LEU A 168 28.04 12.49 1.11
C LEU A 168 29.15 12.60 0.04
N THR A 169 29.51 13.84 -0.31
CA THR A 169 30.74 14.12 -1.07
C THR A 169 31.97 13.60 -0.32
N PRO A 170 33.12 13.35 -1.01
CA PRO A 170 34.34 12.91 -0.33
C PRO A 170 34.76 13.82 0.84
N LYS A 171 34.57 15.14 0.70
CA LYS A 171 34.82 16.13 1.75
C LYS A 171 33.88 15.95 2.94
N GLN A 172 32.57 15.79 2.69
CA GLN A 172 31.59 15.56 3.74
C GLN A 172 31.79 14.19 4.43
N LYS A 173 32.22 13.15 3.71
CA LYS A 173 32.61 11.85 4.30
C LYS A 173 33.79 12.01 5.25
N LYS A 174 34.83 12.77 4.85
CA LYS A 174 35.99 13.04 5.70
C LYS A 174 35.57 13.80 6.96
N GLN A 175 34.80 14.87 6.80
CA GLN A 175 34.31 15.70 7.91
C GLN A 175 33.40 14.91 8.86
N SER A 176 32.52 14.07 8.33
CA SER A 176 31.65 13.18 9.12
C SER A 176 32.47 12.19 9.94
N ARG A 177 33.50 11.55 9.34
CA ARG A 177 34.41 10.65 10.05
C ARG A 177 35.18 11.35 11.17
N GLU A 178 35.74 12.52 10.88
CA GLU A 178 36.45 13.34 11.87
C GLU A 178 35.52 13.76 13.01
N GLY A 179 34.28 14.16 12.70
CA GLY A 179 33.28 14.52 13.71
C GLY A 179 32.85 13.34 14.59
N ILE A 180 32.66 12.15 14.01
CA ILE A 180 32.34 10.94 14.77
C ILE A 180 33.52 10.55 15.68
N LEU A 181 34.76 10.60 15.18
CA LEU A 181 35.97 10.34 15.96
C LEU A 181 36.11 11.31 17.13
N ALA A 182 35.86 12.60 16.90
CA ALA A 182 35.89 13.61 17.96
C ALA A 182 34.87 13.31 19.07
N LYS A 183 33.61 13.00 18.70
CA LYS A 183 32.56 12.62 19.67
C LYS A 183 32.91 11.35 20.43
N PHE A 184 33.51 10.37 19.74
CA PHE A 184 33.94 9.14 20.37
C PHE A 184 35.06 9.40 21.39
N ASN A 185 36.06 10.20 21.02
CA ASN A 185 37.12 10.59 21.94
C ASN A 185 36.58 11.37 23.15
N GLU A 186 35.66 12.31 22.94
CA GLU A 186 35.00 13.03 24.03
C GLU A 186 34.24 12.08 24.97
N ALA A 187 33.57 11.06 24.43
CA ALA A 187 32.90 10.05 25.23
C ALA A 187 33.88 9.18 26.04
N LEU A 188 35.07 8.89 25.48
CA LEU A 188 36.15 8.21 26.20
C LEU A 188 36.72 9.07 27.33
N ASP A 189 36.90 10.37 27.09
CA ASP A 189 37.44 11.30 28.10
C ASP A 189 36.51 11.43 29.33
N LYS A 190 35.20 11.22 29.13
CA LYS A 190 34.18 11.20 30.21
C LYS A 190 34.03 9.83 30.89
N LEU A 191 34.72 8.80 30.40
CA LEU A 191 34.65 7.45 30.95
C LEU A 191 35.73 7.26 32.03
N ASP A 192 35.34 6.65 33.14
CA ASP A 192 36.28 6.21 34.16
C ASP A 192 37.25 5.16 33.57
N PRO A 193 38.59 5.34 33.72
CA PRO A 193 39.58 4.39 33.23
C PRO A 193 39.33 2.94 33.68
N GLU A 194 38.77 2.72 34.86
CA GLU A 194 38.48 1.36 35.36
C GLU A 194 37.33 0.68 34.59
N LYS A 195 36.46 1.48 33.97
CA LYS A 195 35.35 0.99 33.15
C LYS A 195 35.74 0.74 31.71
N PHE A 196 36.98 1.05 31.32
CA PHE A 196 37.44 0.86 29.95
C PHE A 196 37.38 -0.61 29.52
N GLY A 197 36.80 -0.89 28.36
CA GLY A 197 36.67 -2.25 27.83
C GLY A 197 35.59 -3.13 28.47
N THR A 198 34.99 -2.71 29.60
CA THR A 198 33.85 -3.38 30.24
C THR A 198 32.57 -3.20 29.43
N THR A 199 31.57 -4.06 29.67
CA THR A 199 30.23 -3.92 29.04
C THR A 199 29.59 -2.59 29.41
N GLU A 200 29.62 -2.22 30.69
CA GLU A 200 29.05 -0.95 31.20
C GLU A 200 29.73 0.26 30.56
N GLY A 201 31.06 0.23 30.40
CA GLY A 201 31.81 1.31 29.75
C GLY A 201 31.47 1.45 28.27
N LYS A 202 31.33 0.34 27.54
CA LYS A 202 30.92 0.34 26.13
C LYS A 202 29.51 0.90 25.94
N GLU A 203 28.55 0.50 26.78
CA GLU A 203 27.18 1.02 26.75
C GLU A 203 27.15 2.54 26.98
N LYS A 204 27.93 3.03 27.96
CA LYS A 204 28.02 4.45 28.27
C LYS A 204 28.63 5.26 27.12
N ILE A 205 29.67 4.75 26.46
CA ILE A 205 30.26 5.39 25.27
C ILE A 205 29.24 5.47 24.13
N VAL A 206 28.56 4.36 23.83
CA VAL A 206 27.56 4.31 22.76
C VAL A 206 26.40 5.27 23.03
N ALA A 207 25.89 5.30 24.26
CA ALA A 207 24.82 6.22 24.66
C ALA A 207 25.22 7.69 24.48
N GLU A 208 26.45 8.07 24.89
CA GLU A 208 26.96 9.43 24.77
C GLU A 208 27.15 9.85 23.30
N VAL A 209 27.69 8.95 22.46
CA VAL A 209 27.89 9.20 21.02
C VAL A 209 26.55 9.32 20.30
N ILE A 210 25.60 8.41 20.54
CA ILE A 210 24.26 8.46 19.94
C ILE A 210 23.52 9.72 20.40
N GLY A 211 23.53 10.02 21.70
CA GLY A 211 22.92 11.23 22.25
C GLY A 211 23.48 12.51 21.63
N SER A 212 24.80 12.55 21.37
CA SER A 212 25.47 13.67 20.72
C SER A 212 25.19 13.77 19.21
N ILE A 213 24.81 12.67 18.55
CA ILE A 213 24.35 12.67 17.15
C ILE A 213 22.91 13.18 17.06
N LEU A 214 22.02 12.67 17.92
CA LEU A 214 20.60 13.04 17.93
C LEU A 214 20.38 14.52 18.27
N LYS A 215 21.14 15.06 19.24
CA LYS A 215 21.10 16.50 19.58
C LYS A 215 21.52 17.40 18.41
N GLN A 216 22.40 16.93 17.53
CA GLN A 216 22.82 17.68 16.33
C GLN A 216 21.79 17.56 15.20
N GLY A 217 21.21 16.37 15.01
CA GLY A 217 20.12 16.14 14.03
C GLY A 217 18.92 17.04 14.30
N ALA A 218 18.49 17.15 15.56
CA ALA A 218 17.37 18.02 15.95
C ALA A 218 17.61 19.52 15.68
N SER A 219 18.85 20.01 15.83
CA SER A 219 19.19 21.41 15.50
C SER A 219 19.23 21.67 13.99
N THR A 220 19.58 20.65 13.19
CA THR A 220 19.71 20.80 11.73
C THR A 220 18.34 20.76 11.04
N GLU A 221 17.38 20.00 11.58
CA GLU A 221 15.98 19.97 11.10
C GLU A 221 15.25 21.30 11.34
N ILE A 222 15.55 22.02 12.43
CA ILE A 222 14.97 23.34 12.72
C ILE A 222 15.50 24.40 11.75
N GLU A 223 16.79 24.39 11.39
CA GLU A 223 17.36 25.33 10.42
C GLU A 223 16.90 25.10 8.97
N GLN A 224 16.63 23.84 8.58
CA GLN A 224 16.11 23.53 7.25
C GLN A 224 14.61 23.86 7.10
N ALA A 225 13.84 23.83 8.19
CA ALA A 225 12.45 24.28 8.19
C ALA A 225 12.30 25.80 7.98
N ASP A 226 13.26 26.62 8.47
CA ASP A 226 13.26 28.08 8.28
C ASP A 226 13.75 28.51 6.89
N ALA A 227 14.60 27.71 6.23
CA ALA A 227 15.10 28.00 4.89
C ALA A 227 14.09 27.70 3.75
N GLY A 228 13.04 26.93 4.04
CA GLY A 228 12.01 26.53 3.06
C GLY A 228 10.92 27.58 2.78
N ASN A 229 10.95 28.75 3.42
CA ASN A 229 9.88 29.75 3.34
C ASN A 229 10.35 31.12 2.81
N GLN A 230 11.22 31.15 1.80
CA GLN A 230 11.45 32.35 0.99
C GLN A 230 10.69 32.25 -0.35
N PRO A 231 9.82 33.23 -0.70
CA PRO A 231 9.13 33.22 -1.98
C PRO A 231 10.14 33.40 -3.11
N THR A 232 10.16 32.48 -4.06
CA THR A 232 10.91 32.64 -5.30
C THR A 232 10.27 33.79 -6.11
N ALA A 233 10.93 34.95 -6.07
CA ALA A 233 10.60 36.07 -6.93
C ALA A 233 10.80 35.66 -8.40
N GLY A 234 9.76 35.87 -9.21
CA GLY A 234 9.78 35.62 -10.64
C GLY A 234 10.86 36.44 -11.34
N VAL A 235 11.64 35.77 -12.18
CA VAL A 235 12.50 36.41 -13.17
C VAL A 235 11.69 36.47 -14.46
N SER A 236 11.31 37.69 -14.82
CA SER A 236 10.81 38.05 -16.14
C SER A 236 11.96 38.24 -17.13
N ASP A 237 11.58 38.11 -18.40
CA ASP A 237 12.16 38.73 -19.60
C ASP A 237 13.32 38.03 -20.33
N PRO A 238 13.52 38.33 -21.64
CA PRO A 238 12.72 39.17 -22.55
C PRO A 238 12.03 38.44 -23.72
#